data_AF-A0A1I3ZZB1-F1
#
_entry.id   AF-A0A1I3ZZB1-F1
#
_cell.length_a   1.000
_cell.length_b   1.000
_cell.length_c   1.000
_cell.angle_alpha   90.00
_cell.angle_beta   90.00
_cell.angle_gamma   90.00
#
_symmetry.space_group_name_H-M   'P 1'
#
loop_
_entity.id
_entity.type
_entity.pdbx_description
1 polymer ?
#
loop_
_entity_poly.entity_id
_entity_poly.type
_entity_poly.pdbx_seq_one_letter_code
_entity_poly.pdbx_strand_id
1 'polypeptide(L)'
;MLPGRATRWISDDFPGFVEIEFDDVDGVTHRFEEKAAVVDSGSALRAGSSFPVDVDIACRPHARELRGGTVVDVVDLAPWGIGDAGATYSVARELLSWRSPALYSDLSVRARQAVALVTFARWREAVGLRVAELVTLEDHLWQWMTVDGPEAFRGWYESHQLTGLGPGRPFPDPVRDQVAALGLDEREVQDAVRALVDITYGGLFGGIESRWSLAELQTVGDFTARHGVPLAPAASFLDSLWIDGDWGRPDGDAVARWRAER
;
A
#
# COMPACT_ATOMS: atom_id res chain seq x y z
N MET A 1 0.00 -8.80 -9.03
CA MET A 1 -0.21 -9.62 -10.24
C MET A 1 1.14 -10.18 -10.61
N LEU A 2 1.16 -11.40 -11.12
CA LEU A 2 2.34 -12.10 -11.59
C LEU A 2 2.22 -12.24 -13.12
N PRO A 3 3.22 -11.83 -13.92
CA PRO A 3 3.20 -12.03 -15.36
C PRO A 3 3.23 -13.52 -15.67
N GLY A 4 2.38 -13.92 -16.60
CA GLY A 4 2.34 -15.26 -17.14
C GLY A 4 2.05 -15.24 -18.64
N ARG A 5 1.95 -16.42 -19.22
CA ARG A 5 1.63 -16.63 -20.63
C ARG A 5 0.50 -17.64 -20.73
N ALA A 6 -0.59 -17.26 -21.37
CA ALA A 6 -1.56 -18.25 -21.85
C ALA A 6 -0.92 -18.96 -23.06
N THR A 7 -0.80 -20.28 -23.03
CA THR A 7 -0.08 -21.07 -24.04
C THR A 7 -0.99 -21.74 -25.06
N ARG A 8 -2.24 -22.03 -24.67
CA ARG A 8 -3.25 -22.65 -25.55
C ARG A 8 -4.66 -22.54 -24.97
N TRP A 9 -5.65 -22.66 -25.84
CA TRP A 9 -7.05 -22.88 -25.48
C TRP A 9 -7.29 -24.37 -25.14
N ILE A 10 -7.98 -24.66 -24.05
CA ILE A 10 -8.20 -26.03 -23.55
C ILE A 10 -9.64 -26.49 -23.79
N SER A 11 -10.62 -25.65 -23.44
CA SER A 11 -12.04 -26.01 -23.48
C SER A 11 -12.90 -24.80 -23.83
N ASP A 12 -14.02 -25.05 -24.50
CA ASP A 12 -15.08 -24.08 -24.78
C ASP A 12 -16.14 -24.02 -23.66
N ASP A 13 -15.95 -24.77 -22.57
CA ASP A 13 -16.85 -24.73 -21.41
C ASP A 13 -16.95 -23.31 -20.87
N PHE A 14 -18.14 -22.70 -21.01
CA PHE A 14 -18.35 -21.27 -20.77
C PHE A 14 -17.73 -20.80 -19.44
N PRO A 15 -16.83 -19.79 -19.45
CA PRO A 15 -16.50 -18.84 -20.52
C PRO A 15 -15.32 -19.23 -21.43
N GLY A 16 -14.87 -20.48 -21.38
CA GLY A 16 -13.69 -21.00 -22.04
C GLY A 16 -12.49 -21.05 -21.10
N PHE A 17 -11.61 -22.02 -21.31
CA PHE A 17 -10.43 -22.28 -20.47
C PHE A 17 -9.14 -22.21 -21.28
N VAL A 18 -8.10 -21.69 -20.65
CA VAL A 18 -6.75 -21.61 -21.21
C VAL A 18 -5.75 -22.28 -20.28
N GLU A 19 -4.67 -22.79 -20.87
CA GLU A 19 -3.48 -23.19 -20.13
C GLU A 19 -2.61 -21.96 -19.94
N ILE A 20 -2.15 -21.75 -18.71
CA ILE A 20 -1.31 -20.63 -18.32
C ILE A 20 -0.01 -21.18 -17.77
N GLU A 21 1.10 -20.57 -18.15
CA GLU A 21 2.41 -20.84 -17.56
C GLU A 21 3.08 -19.59 -17.02
N PHE A 22 3.85 -19.76 -15.95
CA PHE A 22 4.77 -18.75 -15.43
C PHE A 22 6.03 -19.43 -14.89
N ASP A 23 7.12 -18.68 -14.82
CA ASP A 23 8.40 -19.15 -14.30
C ASP A 23 8.60 -18.59 -12.88
N ASP A 24 9.00 -19.45 -11.95
CA ASP A 24 9.38 -19.03 -10.60
C ASP A 24 10.84 -18.55 -10.54
N VAL A 25 11.28 -18.09 -9.37
CA VAL A 25 12.65 -17.56 -9.18
C VAL A 25 13.74 -18.63 -9.37
N ASP A 26 13.38 -19.92 -9.25
CA ASP A 26 14.28 -21.05 -9.44
C ASP A 26 14.31 -21.52 -10.90
N GLY A 27 13.57 -20.85 -11.79
CA GLY A 27 13.45 -21.19 -13.20
C GLY A 27 12.54 -22.39 -13.47
N VAL A 28 11.71 -22.79 -12.50
CA VAL A 28 10.71 -23.84 -12.68
C VAL A 28 9.48 -23.24 -13.33
N THR A 29 9.09 -23.79 -14.49
CA THR A 29 7.85 -23.42 -15.16
C THR A 29 6.66 -24.16 -14.54
N HIS A 30 5.76 -23.40 -13.94
CA HIS A 30 4.49 -23.88 -13.40
C HIS A 30 3.39 -23.72 -14.43
N ARG A 31 2.42 -24.66 -14.46
CA ARG A 31 1.30 -24.64 -15.39
C ARG A 31 -0.02 -24.82 -14.66
N PHE A 32 -1.04 -24.11 -15.10
CA PHE A 32 -2.42 -24.31 -14.63
C PHE A 32 -3.47 -23.98 -15.67
N GLU A 33 -4.69 -24.45 -15.41
CA GLU A 33 -5.87 -24.18 -16.24
C GLU A 33 -6.77 -23.17 -15.54
N GLU A 34 -7.16 -22.11 -16.23
CA GLU A 34 -8.09 -21.12 -15.69
C GLU A 34 -9.00 -20.58 -16.80
N LYS A 35 -10.16 -20.07 -16.39
CA LYS A 35 -11.12 -19.43 -17.26
C LYS A 35 -10.47 -18.22 -17.95
N ALA A 36 -10.60 -18.15 -19.27
CA ALA A 36 -10.03 -17.06 -20.07
C ALA A 36 -10.48 -15.68 -19.56
N ALA A 37 -11.75 -15.54 -19.17
CA ALA A 37 -12.31 -14.29 -18.66
C ALA A 37 -11.75 -13.84 -17.30
N VAL A 38 -11.08 -14.72 -16.55
CA VAL A 38 -10.48 -14.40 -15.25
C VAL A 38 -9.12 -13.74 -15.43
N VAL A 39 -8.31 -14.22 -16.37
CA VAL A 39 -6.94 -13.75 -16.58
C VAL A 39 -6.80 -12.70 -17.68
N ASP A 40 -7.87 -12.51 -18.45
CA ASP A 40 -7.93 -11.50 -19.48
C ASP A 40 -9.28 -10.75 -19.45
N SER A 41 -9.27 -9.60 -18.77
CA SER A 41 -10.40 -8.67 -18.75
C SER A 41 -10.62 -7.94 -20.08
N GLY A 42 -9.66 -8.02 -21.02
CA GLY A 42 -9.67 -7.32 -22.31
C GLY A 42 -10.28 -8.12 -23.47
N SER A 43 -10.64 -9.39 -23.25
CA SER A 43 -11.19 -10.31 -24.27
C SER A 43 -10.26 -10.60 -25.47
N ALA A 44 -8.94 -10.53 -25.27
CA ALA A 44 -7.90 -11.01 -26.16
C ALA A 44 -7.80 -12.55 -26.25
N LEU A 45 -8.21 -13.29 -25.21
CA LEU A 45 -8.21 -14.75 -25.14
C LEU A 45 -9.52 -15.33 -25.66
N ARG A 46 -9.44 -16.08 -26.76
CA ARG A 46 -10.55 -16.77 -27.43
C ARG A 46 -10.02 -18.06 -28.07
N ALA A 47 -10.92 -18.98 -28.43
CA ALA A 47 -10.57 -20.23 -29.10
C ALA A 47 -9.72 -20.05 -30.38
N GLY A 48 -9.91 -18.94 -31.10
CA GLY A 48 -9.15 -18.61 -32.32
C GLY A 48 -7.95 -17.67 -32.12
N SER A 49 -7.58 -17.35 -30.88
CA SER A 49 -6.44 -16.45 -30.62
C SER A 49 -5.11 -17.11 -31.03
N SER A 50 -4.13 -16.30 -31.41
CA SER A 50 -2.75 -16.76 -31.62
C SER A 50 -2.03 -16.79 -30.27
N PHE A 51 -1.58 -17.97 -29.86
CA PHE A 51 -0.84 -18.18 -28.62
C PHE A 51 0.69 -18.26 -28.88
N PRO A 52 1.56 -17.92 -27.91
CA PRO A 52 1.22 -17.51 -26.54
C PRO A 52 0.70 -16.06 -26.46
N VAL A 53 -0.09 -15.77 -25.42
CA VAL A 53 -0.60 -14.43 -25.10
C VAL A 53 -0.15 -14.06 -23.69
N ASP A 54 0.47 -12.89 -23.52
CA ASP A 54 0.87 -12.40 -22.20
C ASP A 54 -0.37 -12.08 -21.36
N VAL A 55 -0.35 -12.51 -20.10
CA VAL A 55 -1.47 -12.33 -19.15
C VAL A 55 -0.95 -11.90 -17.78
N ASP A 56 -1.82 -11.23 -17.01
CA ASP A 56 -1.58 -10.92 -15.60
C ASP A 56 -2.30 -11.99 -14.73
N ILE A 57 -1.55 -12.73 -13.93
CA ILE A 57 -2.08 -13.70 -12.97
C ILE A 57 -2.33 -13.00 -11.64
N ALA A 58 -3.54 -13.10 -11.10
CA ALA A 58 -3.82 -12.60 -9.76
C ALA A 58 -3.14 -13.49 -8.70
N CYS A 59 -2.46 -12.87 -7.74
CA CYS A 59 -1.74 -13.58 -6.69
C CYS A 59 -1.88 -12.82 -5.36
N ARG A 60 -1.78 -13.54 -4.24
CA ARG A 60 -1.74 -12.97 -2.90
C ARG A 60 -0.32 -13.11 -2.34
N PRO A 61 0.28 -12.06 -1.76
CA PRO A 61 1.51 -12.23 -1.01
C PRO A 61 1.30 -13.21 0.15
N HIS A 62 2.24 -14.13 0.35
CA HIS A 62 2.20 -15.14 1.42
C HIS A 62 3.34 -15.01 2.44
N ALA A 63 4.59 -14.95 1.96
CA ALA A 63 5.76 -14.72 2.80
C ALA A 63 6.86 -13.96 2.04
N ARG A 64 7.93 -13.59 2.74
CA ARG A 64 9.16 -13.08 2.15
C ARG A 64 10.33 -13.86 2.73
N GLU A 65 11.23 -14.30 1.86
CA GLU A 65 12.37 -15.12 2.23
C GLU A 65 13.68 -14.51 1.74
N LEU A 66 14.76 -14.72 2.50
CA LEU A 66 16.10 -14.40 2.06
C LEU A 66 16.76 -15.67 1.53
N ARG A 67 17.00 -15.73 0.22
CA ARG A 67 17.65 -16.87 -0.44
C ARG A 67 18.94 -16.40 -1.11
N GLY A 68 20.08 -16.90 -0.62
CA GLY A 68 21.40 -16.53 -1.17
C GLY A 68 21.73 -15.04 -1.10
N GLY A 69 21.14 -14.30 -0.15
CA GLY A 69 21.31 -12.84 -0.02
C GLY A 69 20.34 -12.02 -0.88
N THR A 70 19.48 -12.66 -1.66
CA THR A 70 18.42 -12.02 -2.44
C THR A 70 17.09 -12.18 -1.73
N VAL A 71 16.30 -11.10 -1.67
CA VAL A 71 14.94 -11.12 -1.15
C VAL A 71 14.02 -11.70 -2.23
N VAL A 72 13.27 -12.74 -1.88
CA VAL A 72 12.29 -13.40 -2.75
C VAL A 72 10.91 -13.28 -2.12
N ASP A 73 9.92 -12.93 -2.92
CA ASP A 73 8.53 -12.88 -2.47
C ASP A 73 7.89 -14.26 -2.70
N VAL A 74 7.20 -14.79 -1.70
CA VAL A 74 6.43 -16.03 -1.79
C VAL A 74 4.97 -15.65 -1.97
N VAL A 75 4.35 -16.12 -3.05
CA VAL A 75 2.95 -15.81 -3.40
C VAL A 75 2.07 -17.03 -3.37
N ASP A 76 0.82 -16.84 -2.99
CA ASP A 76 -0.28 -17.79 -3.09
C ASP A 76 -1.12 -17.46 -4.33
N LEU A 77 -1.29 -18.45 -5.20
CA LEU A 77 -2.13 -18.34 -6.40
C LEU A 77 -3.55 -18.87 -6.16
N ALA A 78 -3.93 -19.26 -4.94
CA ALA A 78 -5.30 -19.61 -4.63
C ALA A 78 -6.24 -18.42 -4.83
N PRO A 79 -7.41 -18.60 -5.49
CA PRO A 79 -8.03 -19.89 -5.85
C PRO A 79 -7.76 -20.38 -7.29
N TRP A 80 -6.82 -19.78 -8.03
CA TRP A 80 -6.69 -19.89 -9.50
C TRP A 80 -6.03 -21.19 -10.02
N GLY A 81 -5.49 -22.04 -9.14
CA GLY A 81 -4.72 -23.27 -9.49
C GLY A 81 -3.21 -22.99 -9.74
N ILE A 82 -2.23 -23.87 -9.45
CA ILE A 82 -2.25 -25.33 -9.15
C ILE A 82 -1.22 -25.77 -8.09
N GLY A 83 -1.74 -26.35 -7.02
CA GLY A 83 -1.12 -27.27 -6.05
C GLY A 83 -2.19 -27.65 -5.03
N ASP A 84 -1.90 -28.48 -4.02
CA ASP A 84 -2.82 -28.67 -2.89
C ASP A 84 -3.24 -27.31 -2.31
N ALA A 85 -4.41 -27.24 -1.66
CA ALA A 85 -4.84 -26.03 -0.98
C ALA A 85 -3.70 -25.48 -0.08
N GLY A 86 -3.21 -24.27 -0.39
CA GLY A 86 -2.08 -23.65 0.30
C GLY A 86 -0.72 -23.75 -0.42
N ALA A 87 -0.67 -24.19 -1.67
CA ALA A 87 0.56 -24.12 -2.47
C ALA A 87 1.03 -22.67 -2.67
N THR A 88 2.34 -22.46 -2.54
CA THR A 88 2.98 -21.14 -2.65
C THR A 88 4.18 -21.20 -3.58
N TYR A 89 4.53 -20.07 -4.19
CA TYR A 89 5.54 -19.97 -5.23
C TYR A 89 6.50 -18.82 -4.94
N SER A 90 7.78 -19.11 -5.09
CA SER A 90 8.86 -18.13 -4.92
C SER A 90 9.01 -17.33 -6.21
N VAL A 91 8.72 -16.04 -6.20
CA VAL A 91 8.76 -15.17 -7.39
C VAL A 91 9.67 -13.99 -7.16
N ALA A 92 10.36 -13.58 -8.22
CA ALA A 92 11.20 -12.39 -8.18
C ALA A 92 10.30 -11.15 -8.06
N ARG A 93 10.68 -10.22 -7.18
CA ARG A 93 9.87 -9.05 -6.85
C ARG A 93 9.59 -8.16 -8.05
N GLU A 94 10.58 -8.00 -8.91
CA GLU A 94 10.54 -7.23 -10.14
C GLU A 94 9.55 -7.77 -11.17
N LEU A 95 9.16 -9.04 -11.05
CA LEU A 95 8.12 -9.62 -11.90
C LEU A 95 6.74 -9.21 -11.39
N LEU A 96 6.56 -8.91 -10.11
CA LEU A 96 5.25 -8.57 -9.57
C LEU A 96 4.80 -7.18 -10.03
N SER A 97 3.70 -7.13 -10.79
CA SER A 97 3.02 -5.90 -11.16
C SER A 97 1.88 -5.62 -10.18
N TRP A 98 1.84 -4.41 -9.64
CA TRP A 98 0.92 -4.04 -8.58
C TRP A 98 -0.11 -3.02 -9.14
N ARG A 99 -1.38 -3.41 -9.32
CA ARG A 99 -2.44 -2.48 -9.74
C ARG A 99 -2.92 -1.67 -8.56
N SER A 100 -2.97 -0.33 -8.60
CA SER A 100 -3.55 0.48 -7.50
C SER A 100 -5.02 0.04 -7.24
N PRO A 101 -5.46 -0.32 -6.01
CA PRO A 101 -4.86 -0.11 -4.68
C PRO A 101 -3.86 -1.17 -4.19
N ALA A 102 -3.57 -2.21 -4.96
CA ALA A 102 -2.60 -3.25 -4.62
C ALA A 102 -1.17 -2.74 -4.41
N LEU A 103 -0.77 -1.63 -5.07
CA LEU A 103 0.56 -1.01 -4.87
C LEU A 103 0.88 -0.70 -3.41
N TYR A 104 -0.13 -0.28 -2.64
CA TYR A 104 0.03 0.06 -1.23
C TYR A 104 -0.52 -1.03 -0.30
N SER A 105 -1.27 -2.02 -0.84
CA SER A 105 -1.86 -3.10 -0.03
C SER A 105 -0.84 -4.01 0.61
N ASP A 106 0.36 -4.05 0.05
CA ASP A 106 1.42 -4.90 0.58
C ASP A 106 2.35 -4.13 1.51
N LEU A 107 2.28 -2.80 1.51
CA LEU A 107 2.98 -1.99 2.49
C LEU A 107 2.40 -2.26 3.88
N SER A 108 3.27 -2.26 4.88
CA SER A 108 2.85 -2.33 6.28
C SER A 108 2.10 -1.06 6.70
N VAL A 109 1.45 -1.07 7.87
CA VAL A 109 0.84 0.16 8.40
C VAL A 109 1.88 1.29 8.55
N ARG A 110 3.09 1.00 9.04
CA ARG A 110 4.16 2.02 9.16
C ARG A 110 4.61 2.57 7.81
N ALA A 111 4.74 1.71 6.79
CA ALA A 111 5.08 2.15 5.44
C ALA A 111 3.96 3.00 4.81
N ARG A 112 2.69 2.62 4.99
CA ARG A 112 1.53 3.44 4.55
C ARG A 112 1.50 4.79 5.26
N GLN A 113 1.77 4.82 6.56
CA GLN A 113 1.92 6.07 7.31
C GLN A 113 3.04 6.93 6.74
N ALA A 114 4.18 6.34 6.40
CA ALA A 114 5.32 7.06 5.82
C ALA A 114 4.97 7.65 4.44
N VAL A 115 4.31 6.88 3.56
CA VAL A 115 3.79 7.38 2.27
C VAL A 115 2.87 8.58 2.50
N ALA A 116 1.92 8.46 3.43
CA ALA A 116 0.96 9.52 3.72
C ALA A 116 1.65 10.78 4.25
N LEU A 117 2.62 10.65 5.16
CA LEU A 117 3.38 11.77 5.71
C LEU A 117 4.25 12.47 4.67
N VAL A 118 4.96 11.72 3.82
CA VAL A 118 5.75 12.30 2.72
C VAL A 118 4.82 13.05 1.75
N THR A 119 3.70 12.43 1.37
CA THR A 119 2.74 13.03 0.43
C THR A 119 2.14 14.31 1.01
N PHE A 120 1.71 14.28 2.27
CA PHE A 120 1.12 15.44 2.93
C PHE A 120 2.12 16.58 3.11
N ALA A 121 3.37 16.28 3.47
CA ALA A 121 4.43 17.29 3.57
C ALA A 121 4.69 17.99 2.22
N ARG A 122 4.79 17.21 1.13
CA ARG A 122 4.92 17.74 -0.24
C ARG A 122 3.73 18.62 -0.64
N TRP A 123 2.52 18.18 -0.32
CA TRP A 123 1.31 18.96 -0.57
C TRP A 123 1.32 20.27 0.19
N ARG A 124 1.62 20.25 1.49
CA ARG A 124 1.71 21.46 2.31
C ARG A 124 2.70 22.46 1.74
N GLU A 125 3.86 21.98 1.31
CA GLU A 125 4.87 22.84 0.68
C GLU A 125 4.37 23.41 -0.65
N ALA A 126 3.71 22.61 -1.48
CA ALA A 126 3.15 23.06 -2.76
C ALA A 126 2.06 24.14 -2.61
N VAL A 127 1.22 24.06 -1.57
CA VAL A 127 0.16 25.05 -1.31
C VAL A 127 0.61 26.18 -0.37
N GLY A 128 1.83 26.11 0.19
CA GLY A 128 2.35 27.09 1.14
C GLY A 128 1.77 27.01 2.56
N LEU A 129 1.17 25.87 2.95
CA LEU A 129 0.63 25.64 4.30
C LEU A 129 1.77 25.29 5.29
N ARG A 130 2.32 26.32 5.91
CA ARG A 130 3.43 26.26 6.87
C ARG A 130 2.97 26.74 8.24
N VAL A 131 2.36 25.82 9.01
CA VAL A 131 1.99 26.03 10.42
C VAL A 131 2.78 25.06 11.31
N ALA A 132 3.22 25.53 12.48
CA ALA A 132 4.03 24.74 13.39
C ALA A 132 3.31 23.48 13.88
N GLU A 133 2.01 23.57 14.12
CA GLU A 133 1.16 22.49 14.64
C GLU A 133 1.08 21.28 13.71
N LEU A 134 1.10 21.51 12.39
CA LEU A 134 1.12 20.43 11.40
C LEU A 134 2.52 19.79 11.32
N VAL A 135 3.58 20.60 11.42
CA VAL A 135 4.96 20.10 11.46
C VAL A 135 5.20 19.25 12.70
N THR A 136 4.72 19.70 13.86
CA THR A 136 4.84 18.93 15.10
C THR A 136 4.02 17.66 15.06
N LEU A 137 2.85 17.65 14.40
CA LEU A 137 2.06 16.43 14.20
C LEU A 137 2.78 15.43 13.32
N GLU A 138 3.35 15.88 12.20
CA GLU A 138 4.13 15.00 11.34
C GLU A 138 5.30 14.40 12.10
N ASP A 139 6.10 15.22 12.77
CA ASP A 139 7.27 14.74 13.50
C ASP A 139 6.89 13.79 14.63
N HIS A 140 5.76 14.05 15.30
CA HIS A 140 5.14 13.14 16.24
C HIS A 140 4.82 11.78 15.60
N LEU A 141 4.09 11.76 14.49
CA LEU A 141 3.72 10.53 13.76
C LEU A 141 4.93 9.79 13.15
N TRP A 142 6.02 10.50 12.84
CA TRP A 142 7.28 9.85 12.45
C TRP A 142 7.98 9.17 13.62
N GLN A 143 7.97 9.79 14.81
CA GLN A 143 8.55 9.18 16.01
C GLN A 143 7.89 7.84 16.34
N TRP A 144 6.58 7.71 16.12
CA TRP A 144 5.85 6.44 16.31
C TRP A 144 6.53 5.23 15.65
N MET A 145 7.08 5.40 14.45
CA MET A 145 7.73 4.31 13.73
C MET A 145 8.97 3.75 14.45
N THR A 146 9.48 4.50 15.44
CA THR A 146 10.64 4.18 16.27
C THR A 146 10.30 3.96 17.75
N VAL A 147 9.03 4.05 18.14
CA VAL A 147 8.61 3.81 19.53
C VAL A 147 8.50 2.31 19.79
N ASP A 148 9.26 1.84 20.78
CA ASP A 148 9.21 0.47 21.27
C ASP A 148 8.44 0.38 22.60
N GLY A 149 7.32 -0.33 22.59
CA GLY A 149 6.61 -0.76 23.80
C GLY A 149 5.48 0.17 24.30
N PRO A 150 4.58 -0.37 25.16
CA PRO A 150 3.34 0.29 25.56
C PRO A 150 3.52 1.43 26.58
N GLU A 151 4.63 1.47 27.33
CA GLU A 151 4.85 2.47 28.38
C GLU A 151 5.14 3.87 27.80
N ALA A 152 5.88 3.96 26.70
CA ALA A 152 6.13 5.21 25.99
C ALA A 152 4.86 5.73 25.28
N PHE A 153 3.92 4.85 24.97
CA PHE A 153 2.79 5.12 24.09
C PHE A 153 1.73 6.06 24.69
N ARG A 154 1.38 5.91 25.97
CA ARG A 154 0.28 6.67 26.58
C ARG A 154 0.59 8.17 26.69
N GLY A 155 1.76 8.50 27.23
CA GLY A 155 2.21 9.90 27.34
C GLY A 155 2.44 10.54 25.98
N TRP A 156 2.85 9.73 24.99
CA TRP A 156 2.99 10.16 23.60
C TRP A 156 1.63 10.44 22.94
N TYR A 157 0.64 9.55 23.05
CA TYR A 157 -0.68 9.77 22.46
C TYR A 157 -1.34 11.08 22.91
N GLU A 158 -1.24 11.39 24.21
CA GLU A 158 -1.86 12.57 24.82
C GLU A 158 -1.08 13.87 24.56
N SER A 159 0.13 13.81 23.96
CA SER A 159 1.02 14.97 23.86
C SER A 159 0.72 15.91 22.69
N HIS A 160 -0.15 15.55 21.74
CA HIS A 160 -0.36 16.34 20.53
C HIS A 160 -1.83 16.74 20.33
N GLN A 161 -2.12 18.05 20.31
CA GLN A 161 -3.50 18.57 20.24
C GLN A 161 -4.31 18.10 19.02
N LEU A 162 -3.63 17.81 17.89
CA LEU A 162 -4.29 17.38 16.65
C LEU A 162 -4.68 15.89 16.64
N THR A 163 -4.18 15.05 17.56
CA THR A 163 -4.59 13.63 17.62
C THR A 163 -6.01 13.47 18.15
N GLY A 164 -6.50 14.44 18.92
CA GLY A 164 -7.87 14.48 19.46
C GLY A 164 -8.89 15.24 18.61
N LEU A 165 -8.58 15.55 17.34
CA LEU A 165 -9.51 16.23 16.42
C LEU A 165 -10.67 15.31 16.03
N GLY A 166 -11.68 15.24 16.91
CA GLY A 166 -12.92 14.55 16.61
C GLY A 166 -13.76 15.27 15.54
N PRO A 167 -14.75 14.58 14.94
CA PRO A 167 -15.68 15.18 13.98
C PRO A 167 -16.31 16.47 14.50
N GLY A 168 -16.24 17.54 13.70
CA GLY A 168 -16.84 18.84 14.03
C GLY A 168 -16.08 19.67 15.06
N ARG A 169 -14.92 19.21 15.56
CA ARG A 169 -14.00 20.10 16.29
C ARG A 169 -13.21 20.95 15.30
N PRO A 170 -13.17 22.29 15.48
CA PRO A 170 -12.39 23.15 14.60
C PRO A 170 -10.89 22.92 14.80
N PHE A 171 -10.09 23.30 13.81
CA PHE A 171 -8.65 23.39 13.98
C PHE A 171 -8.26 24.42 15.07
N PRO A 172 -7.06 24.29 15.68
CA PRO A 172 -6.45 25.38 16.42
C PRO A 172 -6.37 26.65 15.55
N ASP A 173 -6.54 27.82 16.18
CA ASP A 173 -6.60 29.11 15.48
C ASP A 173 -5.46 29.32 14.47
N PRO A 174 -4.17 29.02 14.76
CA PRO A 174 -3.09 29.21 13.79
C PRO A 174 -3.26 28.40 12.50
N VAL A 175 -3.80 27.18 12.59
CA VAL A 175 -4.04 26.32 11.43
C VAL A 175 -5.25 26.82 10.65
N ARG A 176 -6.35 27.13 11.35
CA ARG A 176 -7.58 27.64 10.73
C ARG A 176 -7.32 28.95 9.97
N ASP A 177 -6.58 29.87 10.58
CA ASP A 177 -6.29 31.18 10.00
C ASP A 177 -5.44 31.04 8.73
N GLN A 178 -4.45 30.13 8.72
CA GLN A 178 -3.63 29.90 7.53
C GLN A 178 -4.39 29.14 6.42
N VAL A 179 -5.22 28.15 6.78
CA VAL A 179 -6.11 27.46 5.83
C VAL A 179 -7.04 28.46 5.14
N ALA A 180 -7.67 29.36 5.91
CA ALA A 180 -8.52 30.41 5.37
C ALA A 180 -7.74 31.41 4.48
N ALA A 181 -6.54 31.82 4.89
CA ALA A 181 -5.70 32.73 4.12
C ALA A 181 -5.25 32.15 2.76
N LEU A 182 -5.10 30.83 2.68
CA LEU A 182 -4.77 30.11 1.45
C LEU A 182 -6.00 29.75 0.59
N GLY A 183 -7.21 30.04 1.07
CA GLY A 183 -8.45 29.69 0.39
C GLY A 183 -8.69 28.18 0.29
N LEU A 184 -8.14 27.40 1.23
CA LEU A 184 -8.36 25.95 1.31
C LEU A 184 -9.67 25.64 2.04
N ASP A 185 -10.31 24.52 1.71
CA ASP A 185 -11.48 24.03 2.43
C ASP A 185 -11.04 23.42 3.78
N GLU A 186 -11.48 24.03 4.89
CA GLU A 186 -11.10 23.60 6.23
C GLU A 186 -11.46 22.13 6.51
N ARG A 187 -12.62 21.68 6.02
CA ARG A 187 -13.11 20.33 6.25
C ARG A 187 -12.28 19.31 5.47
N GLU A 188 -11.92 19.60 4.22
CA GLU A 188 -11.04 18.72 3.44
C GLU A 188 -9.65 18.60 4.08
N VAL A 189 -9.08 19.71 4.56
CA VAL A 189 -7.80 19.69 5.29
C VAL A 189 -7.93 18.89 6.59
N GLN A 190 -9.05 19.03 7.31
CA GLN A 190 -9.34 18.26 8.51
C GLN A 190 -9.47 16.76 8.22
N ASP A 191 -10.12 16.38 7.12
CA ASP A 191 -10.25 14.99 6.70
C ASP A 191 -8.87 14.39 6.37
N ALA A 192 -7.98 15.12 5.69
CA ALA A 192 -6.62 14.66 5.41
C ALA A 192 -5.77 14.52 6.69
N VAL A 193 -5.83 15.49 7.61
CA VAL A 193 -5.12 15.42 8.90
C VAL A 193 -5.63 14.25 9.74
N ARG A 194 -6.94 14.03 9.78
CA ARG A 194 -7.53 12.89 10.47
C ARG A 194 -7.07 11.57 9.85
N ALA A 195 -7.05 11.45 8.53
CA ALA A 195 -6.57 10.26 7.86
C ALA A 195 -5.11 9.92 8.24
N LEU A 196 -4.24 10.92 8.37
CA LEU A 196 -2.87 10.72 8.88
C LEU A 196 -2.84 10.15 10.31
N VAL A 197 -3.73 10.65 11.17
CA VAL A 197 -3.86 10.19 12.55
C VAL A 197 -4.43 8.78 12.59
N ASP A 198 -5.47 8.48 11.81
CA ASP A 198 -6.22 7.23 11.84
C ASP A 198 -5.45 6.05 11.25
N ILE A 199 -4.52 6.26 10.31
CA ILE A 199 -3.58 5.20 9.88
C ILE A 199 -2.81 4.65 11.08
N THR A 200 -2.32 5.52 11.97
CA THR A 200 -1.59 5.13 13.18
C THR A 200 -2.54 4.72 14.30
N TYR A 201 -3.43 5.60 14.74
CA TYR A 201 -4.22 5.38 15.95
C TYR A 201 -5.42 4.46 15.76
N GLY A 202 -6.00 4.41 14.56
CA GLY A 202 -7.04 3.44 14.23
C GLY A 202 -6.53 2.01 14.41
N GLY A 203 -5.32 1.70 13.91
CA GLY A 203 -4.70 0.39 14.12
C GLY A 203 -4.34 0.10 15.58
N LEU A 204 -3.96 1.13 16.35
CA LEU A 204 -3.55 0.97 17.75
C LEU A 204 -4.71 0.70 18.70
N PHE A 205 -5.87 1.33 18.49
CA PHE A 205 -7.02 1.21 19.39
C PHE A 205 -8.15 0.35 18.84
N GLY A 206 -8.31 0.30 17.52
CA GLY A 206 -9.36 -0.46 16.83
C GLY A 206 -8.96 -1.89 16.45
N GLY A 207 -7.67 -2.23 16.58
CA GLY A 207 -7.10 -3.43 15.99
C GLY A 207 -6.59 -3.15 14.58
N ILE A 208 -5.56 -3.89 14.17
CA ILE A 208 -4.87 -3.63 12.91
C ILE A 208 -5.67 -4.24 11.77
N GLU A 209 -6.25 -3.39 10.91
CA GLU A 209 -6.94 -3.83 9.71
C GLU A 209 -6.31 -3.22 8.46
N SER A 210 -5.89 -4.09 7.53
CA SER A 210 -5.24 -3.66 6.29
C SER A 210 -6.15 -2.75 5.46
N ARG A 211 -7.43 -3.10 5.37
CA ARG A 211 -8.42 -2.30 4.62
C ARG A 211 -8.58 -0.89 5.19
N TRP A 212 -8.54 -0.74 6.51
CA TRP A 212 -8.69 0.55 7.17
C TRP A 212 -7.55 1.51 6.83
N SER A 213 -6.31 1.11 7.11
CA SER A 213 -5.15 1.97 6.82
C SER A 213 -4.99 2.27 5.32
N LEU A 214 -5.45 1.39 4.43
CA LEU A 214 -5.53 1.69 3.00
C LEU A 214 -6.59 2.72 2.65
N ALA A 215 -7.77 2.66 3.26
CA ALA A 215 -8.83 3.65 3.05
C ALA A 215 -8.38 5.04 3.48
N GLU A 216 -7.70 5.14 4.63
CA GLU A 216 -7.15 6.43 5.10
C GLU A 216 -6.01 6.93 4.22
N LEU A 217 -5.11 6.04 3.76
CA LEU A 217 -4.09 6.43 2.76
C LEU A 217 -4.73 6.93 1.46
N GLN A 218 -5.83 6.31 1.00
CA GLN A 218 -6.57 6.75 -0.16
C GLN A 218 -7.21 8.13 0.07
N THR A 219 -7.76 8.40 1.25
CA THR A 219 -8.27 9.73 1.63
C THR A 219 -7.19 10.80 1.47
N VAL A 220 -5.97 10.56 1.97
CA VAL A 220 -4.83 11.48 1.78
C VAL A 220 -4.51 11.63 0.30
N GLY A 221 -4.41 10.53 -0.45
CA GLY A 221 -4.07 10.56 -1.87
C GLY A 221 -5.07 11.30 -2.73
N ASP A 222 -6.37 11.06 -2.54
CA ASP A 222 -7.46 11.74 -3.26
C ASP A 222 -7.45 13.24 -2.98
N PHE A 223 -7.21 13.62 -1.72
CA PHE A 223 -7.09 15.01 -1.33
C PHE A 223 -5.90 15.69 -2.01
N THR A 224 -4.67 15.16 -1.85
CA THR A 224 -3.47 15.81 -2.38
C THR A 224 -3.44 15.81 -3.91
N ALA A 225 -4.00 14.79 -4.56
CA ALA A 225 -4.07 14.69 -6.02
C ALA A 225 -4.91 15.82 -6.64
N ARG A 226 -5.96 16.31 -5.97
CA ARG A 226 -6.74 17.49 -6.43
C ARG A 226 -5.89 18.76 -6.52
N HIS A 227 -4.80 18.79 -5.77
CA HIS A 227 -3.81 19.87 -5.77
C HIS A 227 -2.55 19.53 -6.60
N GLY A 228 -2.60 18.49 -7.43
CA GLY A 228 -1.50 18.09 -8.31
C GLY A 228 -0.35 17.37 -7.61
N VAL A 229 -0.54 16.90 -6.36
CA VAL A 229 0.48 16.16 -5.62
C VAL A 229 0.04 14.69 -5.46
N PRO A 230 0.56 13.78 -6.29
CA PRO A 230 0.23 12.35 -6.18
C PRO A 230 0.89 11.72 -4.95
N LEU A 231 0.38 10.56 -4.53
CA LEU A 231 0.99 9.74 -3.48
C LEU A 231 2.47 9.48 -3.78
N ALA A 232 3.29 9.48 -2.73
CA ALA A 232 4.70 9.10 -2.82
C ALA A 232 4.84 7.68 -3.39
N PRO A 233 5.83 7.42 -4.27
CA PRO A 233 5.95 6.12 -4.93
C PRO A 233 6.13 4.98 -3.92
N ALA A 234 5.28 3.95 -3.97
CA ALA A 234 5.37 2.78 -3.09
C ALA A 234 6.76 2.10 -3.13
N ALA A 235 7.45 2.18 -4.27
CA ALA A 235 8.79 1.61 -4.49
C ALA A 235 9.81 2.00 -3.40
N SER A 236 9.69 3.21 -2.86
CA SER A 236 10.56 3.74 -1.81
C SER A 236 10.37 3.08 -0.44
N PHE A 237 9.26 2.38 -0.24
CA PHE A 237 8.82 1.85 1.07
C PHE A 237 8.73 0.33 1.11
N LEU A 238 9.25 -0.35 0.07
CA LEU A 238 9.12 -1.81 -0.09
C LEU A 238 9.96 -2.63 0.91
N ASP A 239 10.82 -1.97 1.67
CA ASP A 239 11.58 -2.52 2.81
C ASP A 239 10.73 -2.70 4.07
N SER A 240 9.44 -2.34 4.06
CA SER A 240 8.50 -2.64 5.14
C SER A 240 7.12 -3.04 4.61
N LEU A 241 6.86 -4.34 4.57
CA LEU A 241 5.60 -4.90 4.08
C LEU A 241 4.67 -5.38 5.19
N TRP A 242 3.39 -5.49 4.88
CA TRP A 242 2.34 -6.08 5.71
C TRP A 242 2.71 -7.50 6.16
N ILE A 243 3.40 -8.22 5.27
CA ILE A 243 3.85 -9.59 5.48
C ILE A 243 4.94 -9.70 6.55
N ASP A 244 5.63 -8.60 6.84
CA ASP A 244 6.67 -8.50 7.87
C ASP A 244 6.05 -8.27 9.28
N GLY A 245 4.79 -8.67 9.45
CA GLY A 245 3.90 -8.33 10.55
C GLY A 245 3.10 -7.07 10.20
N ASP A 246 1.82 -7.00 10.60
CA ASP A 246 0.88 -6.00 10.09
C ASP A 246 1.40 -4.54 10.17
N TRP A 247 2.10 -4.18 11.26
CA TRP A 247 2.75 -2.88 11.42
C TRP A 247 4.03 -2.68 10.59
N GLY A 248 4.69 -3.77 10.22
CA GLY A 248 6.04 -3.82 9.67
C GLY A 248 7.10 -3.56 10.73
N ARG A 249 8.36 -3.77 10.35
CA ARG A 249 9.51 -3.58 11.24
C ARG A 249 10.64 -2.80 10.56
N PRO A 250 10.38 -1.57 10.08
CA PRO A 250 11.44 -0.76 9.51
C PRO A 250 12.48 -0.43 10.58
N ASP A 251 13.76 -0.48 10.21
CA ASP A 251 14.83 0.01 11.06
C ASP A 251 14.95 1.54 10.99
N GLY A 252 15.81 2.11 11.85
CA GLY A 252 16.01 3.56 11.90
C GLY A 252 16.54 4.13 10.58
N ASP A 253 17.34 3.37 9.83
CA ASP A 253 17.91 3.80 8.57
C ASP A 253 16.85 3.88 7.46
N ALA A 254 15.92 2.92 7.41
CA ALA A 254 14.75 2.95 6.53
C ALA A 254 13.88 4.18 6.81
N VAL A 255 13.54 4.42 8.08
CA VAL A 255 12.75 5.59 8.48
C VAL A 255 13.45 6.90 8.11
N ALA A 256 14.76 6.98 8.30
CA ALA A 256 15.55 8.17 7.93
C ALA A 256 15.55 8.40 6.41
N ARG A 257 15.70 7.34 5.60
CA ARG A 257 15.61 7.43 4.13
C ARG A 257 14.24 7.93 3.68
N TRP A 258 13.16 7.34 4.19
CA TRP A 258 11.80 7.75 3.84
C TRP A 258 11.52 9.21 4.20
N ARG A 259 11.98 9.65 5.38
CA ARG A 259 11.80 11.04 5.82
C ARG A 259 12.57 12.04 4.93
N ALA A 260 13.68 11.63 4.34
CA ALA A 260 14.45 12.45 3.41
C ALA A 260 13.74 12.63 2.05
N GLU A 261 12.66 11.91 1.78
CA GLU A 261 11.85 12.08 0.57
C GLU A 261 10.80 13.20 0.68
N ARG A 262 10.62 13.81 1.86
CA ARG A 262 9.67 14.90 2.07
C ARG A 262 9.94 16.09 1.14
#